data_AF-A0A836HNZ0-F1
#
_entry.id   AF-A0A836HNZ0-F1
#
_cell.length_a   1.000
_cell.length_b   1.000
_cell.length_c   1.000
_cell.angle_alpha   90.00
_cell.angle_beta   90.00
_cell.angle_gamma   90.00
#
_symmetry.space_group_name_H-M   'P 1'
#
loop_
_entity.id
_entity.type
_entity.pdbx_description
1 polymer ?
#
loop_
_entity_poly.entity_id
_entity_poly.type
_entity_poly.pdbx_seq_one_letter_code
_entity_poly.pdbx_strand_id
1 'polypeptide(L)'
;MPSPRGTDFSRKKSGTASAAPTKGGFKRKLRAKPRTFDEYYTEIYGERWPTLRASMVEAPRKVALWNRFCQVPFEEATRGLSRVDPNSLVQAFQLSQKAHSDETPVTTDHGTNDSDEVKLREEVPAAVSGDSLHQNAIIDKPPIDAFGIKAYYLLDYASSHVVEQLQVGAFDTVLDMCAAPGGKSIAIAQFLSPDGALTCNESRADRCTRLRRNLQEHVPINYVPWRTTQRDAQTWHDPEAFSRVLVDAPCSSERHLLQQSGGSPLSLREWSEETTIQLAALQRTLLQRAIETCRVGGRIVYSTCSISPLENDGVVGEALHRTRCEVKVIKASSSVAAPPVALPKTPGKVVDTPASGAEASVWHGPAMLGEATAYGRLLLPDTCHGWGPMFFCVLEKTAAHKSLASSSSSEEEDEDEGYVDD
;
A
#
# COMPACT_ATOMS: atom_id res chain seq x y z
N MET A 1 -1.44 63.26 -7.56
CA MET A 1 -1.12 64.25 -6.49
C MET A 1 -2.41 64.90 -6.00
N PRO A 2 -2.48 65.31 -4.72
CA PRO A 2 -3.57 64.90 -3.83
C PRO A 2 -4.63 66.00 -3.54
N SER A 3 -5.81 65.58 -3.02
CA SER A 3 -6.62 66.11 -1.89
C SER A 3 -6.75 67.65 -1.73
N PRO A 4 -7.90 68.28 -1.35
CA PRO A 4 -8.53 67.98 -0.04
C PRO A 4 -10.01 68.38 0.25
N ARG A 5 -10.56 67.68 1.26
CA ARG A 5 -11.30 68.14 2.47
C ARG A 5 -12.55 69.02 2.38
N GLY A 6 -13.53 68.58 3.18
CA GLY A 6 -14.38 69.42 4.04
C GLY A 6 -15.71 69.81 3.37
N THR A 7 -16.86 69.88 4.02
CA THR A 7 -17.22 69.91 5.44
C THR A 7 -18.72 69.63 5.55
N ASP A 8 -19.08 68.85 6.56
CA ASP A 8 -20.23 68.94 7.48
C ASP A 8 -21.45 69.82 7.10
N PHE A 9 -22.66 69.26 7.13
CA PHE A 9 -23.83 69.91 7.74
C PHE A 9 -24.94 68.90 8.04
N SER A 10 -25.10 68.63 9.34
CA SER A 10 -26.20 67.85 9.92
C SER A 10 -27.56 68.53 9.75
N ARG A 11 -28.60 67.76 9.38
CA ARG A 11 -30.01 68.17 9.52
C ARG A 11 -30.84 67.04 10.13
N LYS A 12 -31.30 67.24 11.37
CA LYS A 12 -32.24 66.37 12.11
C LYS A 12 -33.66 66.46 11.54
N LYS A 13 -34.34 65.32 11.39
CA LYS A 13 -35.80 65.12 11.47
C LYS A 13 -36.06 63.67 11.91
N SER A 14 -36.43 63.43 13.17
CA SER A 14 -37.79 63.31 13.71
C SER A 14 -38.51 62.00 13.35
N GLY A 15 -38.59 61.10 14.33
CA GLY A 15 -39.74 60.24 14.66
C GLY A 15 -40.17 59.17 13.65
N THR A 16 -40.03 57.90 14.05
CA THR A 16 -41.15 57.03 14.50
C THR A 16 -40.58 55.66 14.88
N ALA A 17 -40.88 55.19 16.09
CA ALA A 17 -40.55 53.86 16.54
C ALA A 17 -41.46 52.83 15.86
N SER A 18 -40.87 51.83 15.23
CA SER A 18 -41.53 50.57 14.87
C SER A 18 -40.62 49.43 15.29
N ALA A 19 -41.21 48.49 16.04
CA ALA A 19 -40.54 47.36 16.66
C ALA A 19 -39.92 46.43 15.60
N ALA A 20 -38.60 46.26 15.65
CA ALA A 20 -37.90 45.23 14.88
C ALA A 20 -37.91 43.91 15.67
N PRO A 21 -38.22 42.78 15.03
CA PRO A 21 -38.23 41.48 15.69
C PRO A 21 -36.79 41.11 16.11
N THR A 22 -36.70 40.54 17.30
CA THR A 22 -35.48 40.04 17.93
C THR A 22 -34.71 39.15 16.95
N LYS A 23 -33.46 39.52 16.69
CA LYS A 23 -32.50 38.73 15.90
C LYS A 23 -32.43 37.32 16.51
N GLY A 24 -32.95 36.35 15.77
CA GLY A 24 -32.72 34.94 16.02
C GLY A 24 -31.23 34.71 16.11
N GLY A 25 -30.77 34.30 17.28
CA GLY A 25 -29.39 33.91 17.50
C GLY A 25 -29.05 32.77 16.57
N PHE A 26 -28.19 33.02 15.58
CA PHE A 26 -27.46 31.98 14.89
C PHE A 26 -26.65 31.23 15.95
N LYS A 27 -27.19 30.11 16.44
CA LYS A 27 -26.42 29.13 17.21
C LYS A 27 -25.31 28.66 16.29
N ARG A 28 -24.12 29.24 16.44
CA ARG A 28 -22.86 28.67 15.93
C ARG A 28 -22.86 27.22 16.43
N LYS A 29 -23.06 26.24 15.53
CA LYS A 29 -22.79 24.84 15.86
C LYS A 29 -21.36 24.83 16.40
N LEU A 30 -21.18 24.53 17.69
CA LEU A 30 -19.85 24.30 18.25
C LEU A 30 -19.24 23.18 17.42
N ARG A 31 -18.25 23.52 16.60
CA ARG A 31 -17.49 22.55 15.82
C ARG A 31 -16.81 21.66 16.86
N ALA A 32 -17.15 20.38 16.87
CA ALA A 32 -16.58 19.42 17.82
C ALA A 32 -15.05 19.51 17.75
N LYS A 33 -14.39 19.37 18.91
CA LYS A 33 -12.93 19.35 18.97
C LYS A 33 -12.43 18.22 18.03
N PRO A 34 -11.44 18.49 17.16
CA PRO A 34 -10.89 17.45 16.30
C PRO A 34 -10.31 16.33 17.17
N ARG A 35 -10.65 15.08 16.82
CA ARG A 35 -10.13 13.89 17.48
C ARG A 35 -8.63 13.75 17.23
N THR A 36 -7.92 13.26 18.22
CA THR A 36 -6.52 12.82 18.06
C THR A 36 -6.47 11.51 17.27
N PHE A 37 -5.27 11.16 16.80
CA PHE A 37 -5.00 9.92 16.09
C PHE A 37 -5.46 8.68 16.88
N ASP A 38 -5.05 8.61 18.15
CA ASP A 38 -5.38 7.48 19.01
C ASP A 38 -6.86 7.45 19.40
N GLU A 39 -7.50 8.60 19.66
CA GLU A 39 -8.95 8.65 19.91
C GLU A 39 -9.75 8.14 18.70
N TYR A 40 -9.40 8.58 17.49
CA TYR A 40 -10.08 8.19 16.26
C TYR A 40 -9.96 6.69 15.98
N TYR A 41 -8.75 6.14 16.07
CA TYR A 41 -8.55 4.72 15.78
C TYR A 41 -8.96 3.79 16.93
N THR A 42 -9.04 4.28 18.16
CA THR A 42 -9.69 3.55 19.27
C THR A 42 -11.18 3.38 19.00
N GLU A 43 -11.86 4.37 18.43
CA GLU A 43 -13.29 4.25 18.08
C GLU A 43 -13.54 3.20 16.98
N ILE A 44 -12.60 3.06 16.05
CA ILE A 44 -12.69 2.11 14.93
C ILE A 44 -12.31 0.69 15.34
N TYR A 45 -11.17 0.54 16.03
CA TYR A 45 -10.56 -0.77 16.33
C TYR A 45 -10.82 -1.24 17.77
N GLY A 46 -11.42 -0.40 18.63
CA GLY A 46 -11.76 -0.75 20.00
C GLY A 46 -10.56 -1.25 20.80
N GLU A 47 -10.77 -2.35 21.51
CA GLU A 47 -9.75 -2.99 22.37
C GLU A 47 -8.52 -3.50 21.60
N ARG A 48 -8.62 -3.67 20.27
CA ARG A 48 -7.49 -4.10 19.43
C ARG A 48 -6.50 -2.97 19.17
N TRP A 49 -6.92 -1.71 19.29
CA TRP A 49 -6.11 -0.56 18.92
C TRP A 49 -4.71 -0.55 19.56
N PRO A 50 -4.53 -0.78 20.88
CA PRO A 50 -3.20 -0.77 21.49
C PRO A 50 -2.22 -1.75 20.83
N THR A 51 -2.68 -2.97 20.53
CA THR A 51 -1.87 -4.03 19.89
C THR A 51 -1.54 -3.68 18.44
N LEU A 52 -2.55 -3.25 17.67
CA LEU A 52 -2.35 -2.83 16.27
C LEU A 52 -1.38 -1.65 16.19
N ARG A 53 -1.57 -0.63 17.04
CA ARG A 53 -0.69 0.54 17.13
C ARG A 53 0.74 0.14 17.43
N ALA A 54 0.97 -0.75 18.40
CA ALA A 54 2.31 -1.23 18.74
C ALA A 54 2.99 -1.88 17.53
N SER A 55 2.28 -2.77 16.81
CA SER A 55 2.82 -3.43 15.61
C SER A 55 3.13 -2.46 14.46
N MET A 56 2.44 -1.32 14.37
CA MET A 56 2.74 -0.29 13.36
C MET A 56 4.03 0.48 13.66
N VAL A 57 4.40 0.61 14.94
CA VAL A 57 5.66 1.27 15.33
C VAL A 57 6.87 0.39 15.02
N GLU A 58 6.70 -0.93 15.06
CA GLU A 58 7.76 -1.89 14.69
C GLU A 58 8.19 -1.70 13.23
N ALA A 59 9.46 -2.02 12.95
CA ALA A 59 10.00 -1.95 11.61
C ALA A 59 9.28 -2.95 10.67
N PRO A 60 8.99 -2.56 9.42
CA PRO A 60 8.25 -3.42 8.51
C PRO A 60 9.12 -4.58 8.06
N ARG A 61 8.55 -5.78 8.09
CA ARG A 61 9.18 -6.94 7.48
C ARG A 61 9.19 -6.77 5.97
N LYS A 62 10.34 -6.99 5.36
CA LYS A 62 10.52 -6.92 3.91
C LYS A 62 10.73 -8.32 3.35
N VAL A 63 10.38 -8.47 2.08
CA VAL A 63 10.67 -9.62 1.22
C VAL A 63 11.53 -9.17 0.04
N ALA A 64 12.26 -10.11 -0.56
CA ALA A 64 13.07 -9.86 -1.73
C ALA A 64 12.26 -10.31 -2.92
N LEU A 65 11.79 -9.33 -3.70
CA LEU A 65 11.27 -9.62 -5.02
C LEU A 65 12.46 -9.95 -5.92
N TRP A 66 12.61 -11.22 -6.25
CA TRP A 66 13.61 -11.70 -7.19
C TRP A 66 13.43 -11.02 -8.54
N ASN A 67 14.53 -10.51 -9.09
CA ASN A 67 14.54 -9.87 -10.38
C ASN A 67 14.98 -10.86 -11.46
N ARG A 68 14.01 -11.37 -12.23
CA ARG A 68 14.26 -12.35 -13.30
C ARG A 68 15.14 -11.83 -14.45
N PHE A 69 15.36 -10.51 -14.51
CA PHE A 69 16.17 -9.86 -15.54
C PHE A 69 17.65 -9.77 -15.18
N CYS A 70 17.99 -9.97 -13.90
CA CYS A 70 19.36 -9.91 -13.44
C CYS A 70 20.14 -11.16 -13.85
N GLN A 71 21.39 -10.98 -14.26
CA GLN A 71 22.28 -12.08 -14.66
C GLN A 71 23.16 -12.62 -13.53
N VAL A 72 23.08 -12.04 -12.32
CA VAL A 72 23.73 -12.64 -11.16
C VAL A 72 23.08 -14.02 -10.92
N PRO A 73 23.87 -15.11 -10.81
CA PRO A 73 23.34 -16.43 -10.51
C PRO A 73 22.45 -16.40 -9.27
N PHE A 74 21.31 -17.08 -9.33
CA PHE A 74 20.31 -17.04 -8.26
C PHE A 74 20.92 -17.41 -6.90
N GLU A 75 21.73 -18.48 -6.84
CA GLU A 75 22.38 -18.95 -5.62
C GLU A 75 23.37 -17.93 -5.04
N GLU A 76 24.01 -17.14 -5.91
CA GLU A 76 24.88 -16.05 -5.49
C GLU A 76 24.06 -14.87 -4.96
N ALA A 77 23.00 -14.48 -5.68
CA ALA A 77 22.16 -13.37 -5.32
C ALA A 77 21.35 -13.60 -4.04
N THR A 78 21.01 -14.86 -3.75
CA THR A 78 20.26 -15.26 -2.56
C THR A 78 21.16 -15.79 -1.44
N ARG A 79 22.49 -15.66 -1.56
CA ARG A 79 23.43 -16.11 -0.54
C ARG A 79 23.20 -15.32 0.76
N GLY A 80 22.66 -16.00 1.78
CA GLY A 80 22.33 -15.39 3.07
C GLY A 80 20.82 -15.17 3.31
N LEU A 81 19.97 -15.51 2.34
CA LEU A 81 18.52 -15.55 2.53
C LEU A 81 18.11 -16.89 3.17
N SER A 82 17.21 -16.88 4.15
CA SER A 82 16.79 -18.11 4.85
C SER A 82 15.73 -18.93 4.11
N ARG A 83 14.94 -18.31 3.24
CA ARG A 83 13.86 -18.98 2.51
C ARG A 83 13.91 -18.59 1.05
N VAL A 84 14.49 -19.49 0.28
CA VAL A 84 14.74 -19.32 -1.14
C VAL A 84 13.97 -20.39 -1.90
N ASP A 85 13.08 -19.98 -2.80
CA ASP A 85 12.37 -20.84 -3.75
C ASP A 85 12.59 -20.29 -5.17
N PRO A 86 13.34 -21.00 -6.04
CA PRO A 86 13.62 -20.54 -7.40
C PRO A 86 12.36 -20.41 -8.26
N ASN A 87 11.24 -21.02 -7.86
CA ASN A 87 9.96 -20.92 -8.56
C ASN A 87 9.08 -19.78 -8.04
N SER A 88 9.49 -19.12 -6.96
CA SER A 88 8.78 -17.96 -6.40
C SER A 88 9.45 -16.66 -6.87
N LEU A 89 8.64 -15.65 -7.20
CA LEU A 89 9.16 -14.29 -7.37
C LEU A 89 9.48 -13.64 -6.01
N VAL A 90 8.88 -14.12 -4.94
CA VAL A 90 9.03 -13.54 -3.59
C VAL A 90 9.87 -14.47 -2.73
N GLN A 91 11.04 -13.99 -2.32
CA GLN A 91 11.97 -14.67 -1.42
C GLN A 91 11.83 -14.09 0.00
N ALA A 92 11.85 -14.94 1.03
CA ALA A 92 11.59 -14.50 2.41
C ALA A 92 12.88 -14.28 3.23
N PHE A 93 12.81 -13.35 4.18
CA PHE A 93 13.90 -13.02 5.09
C PHE A 93 13.60 -13.42 6.54
N GLN A 94 14.46 -14.25 7.08
CA GLN A 94 14.96 -14.21 8.46
C GLN A 94 16.46 -14.43 8.35
N LEU A 95 17.32 -13.74 9.09
CA LEU A 95 18.71 -14.19 9.16
C LEU A 95 18.70 -15.61 9.74
N SER A 96 19.37 -16.56 9.08
CA SER A 96 19.80 -17.74 9.81
C SER A 96 20.70 -17.21 10.92
N GLN A 97 20.32 -17.43 12.19
CA GLN A 97 21.28 -17.28 13.27
C GLN A 97 22.47 -18.16 12.88
N LYS A 98 23.63 -17.56 12.64
CA LYS A 98 24.86 -18.33 12.54
C LYS A 98 24.95 -19.08 13.86
N ALA A 99 24.72 -20.40 13.83
CA ALA A 99 25.21 -21.26 14.87
C ALA A 99 26.69 -20.90 15.03
N HIS A 100 27.08 -20.46 16.22
CA HIS A 100 28.49 -20.41 16.57
C HIS A 100 29.02 -21.83 16.45
N SER A 101 29.56 -22.17 15.29
CA SER A 101 30.52 -23.26 15.21
C SER A 101 31.78 -22.70 15.85
N ASP A 102 32.00 -23.08 17.11
CA ASP A 102 33.33 -23.08 17.71
C ASP A 102 34.23 -23.96 16.83
N GLU A 103 34.84 -23.37 15.80
CA GLU A 103 36.08 -23.90 15.25
C GLU A 103 37.20 -23.42 16.16
N THR A 104 37.57 -24.29 17.09
CA THR A 104 38.83 -24.18 17.81
C THR A 104 39.97 -24.26 16.80
N PRO A 105 40.88 -23.26 16.73
CA PRO A 105 42.09 -23.42 15.95
C PRO A 105 43.02 -24.34 16.74
N VAL A 106 43.37 -25.49 16.14
CA VAL A 106 44.47 -26.33 16.61
C VAL A 106 45.76 -25.53 16.43
N THR A 107 46.21 -24.89 17.50
CA THR A 107 47.55 -24.29 17.58
C THR A 107 48.54 -25.37 17.95
N THR A 108 49.49 -25.65 17.06
CA THR A 108 50.71 -26.37 17.39
C THR A 108 51.60 -25.48 18.24
N ASP A 109 51.95 -26.03 19.40
CA ASP A 109 52.84 -25.55 20.45
C ASP A 109 54.25 -25.20 19.94
N HIS A 110 54.75 -24.02 20.33
CA HIS A 110 56.16 -23.78 20.64
C HIS A 110 56.33 -22.51 21.51
N GLY A 111 56.43 -22.70 22.83
CA GLY A 111 57.60 -22.29 23.61
C GLY A 111 57.78 -20.83 24.08
N THR A 112 57.78 -20.70 25.41
CA THR A 112 58.63 -19.87 26.32
C THR A 112 58.19 -18.47 26.79
N ASN A 113 58.05 -18.39 28.14
CA ASN A 113 58.28 -17.34 29.17
C ASN A 113 57.85 -15.88 28.88
N ASP A 114 57.24 -15.10 29.78
CA ASP A 114 57.57 -14.85 31.19
C ASP A 114 56.41 -14.11 31.91
N SER A 115 56.55 -13.95 33.23
CA SER A 115 55.65 -13.46 34.28
C SER A 115 54.97 -12.08 34.15
N ASP A 116 53.76 -11.91 34.72
CA ASP A 116 53.49 -11.03 35.88
C ASP A 116 52.00 -10.88 36.25
N GLU A 117 51.77 -10.58 37.54
CA GLU A 117 50.59 -10.83 38.37
C GLU A 117 49.33 -9.93 38.19
N VAL A 118 48.18 -10.61 38.30
CA VAL A 118 46.99 -10.35 39.15
C VAL A 118 46.48 -8.91 39.37
N LYS A 119 45.24 -8.65 38.92
CA LYS A 119 44.25 -7.92 39.72
C LYS A 119 42.82 -8.43 39.50
N LEU A 120 42.31 -9.12 40.51
CA LEU A 120 40.92 -9.53 40.69
C LEU A 120 39.98 -8.31 40.73
N ARG A 121 38.90 -8.35 39.95
CA ARG A 121 37.60 -7.73 40.30
C ARG A 121 36.48 -8.68 39.88
N GLU A 122 35.59 -8.92 40.84
CA GLU A 122 34.49 -9.87 40.86
C GLU A 122 33.48 -9.69 39.73
N GLU A 123 33.00 -10.84 39.24
CA GLU A 123 31.83 -10.99 38.39
C GLU A 123 30.53 -10.78 39.18
N VAL A 124 29.58 -10.07 38.58
CA VAL A 124 28.15 -10.39 38.69
C VAL A 124 27.56 -10.23 37.28
N PRO A 125 27.19 -11.32 36.57
CA PRO A 125 26.59 -11.20 35.25
C PRO A 125 25.12 -10.78 35.40
N ALA A 126 24.81 -9.54 35.03
CA ALA A 126 23.43 -9.14 34.76
C ALA A 126 22.95 -9.92 33.53
N ALA A 127 21.99 -10.81 33.74
CA ALA A 127 21.31 -11.56 32.70
C ALA A 127 20.69 -10.61 31.65
N VAL A 128 21.38 -10.44 30.52
CA VAL A 128 20.75 -9.90 29.31
C VAL A 128 20.10 -11.08 28.59
N SER A 129 18.88 -11.40 29.01
CA SER A 129 17.92 -12.13 28.19
C SER A 129 17.40 -11.18 27.10
N GLY A 130 18.27 -10.90 26.13
CA GLY A 130 17.95 -10.11 24.95
C GLY A 130 17.46 -11.03 23.84
N ASP A 131 16.15 -11.20 23.77
CA ASP A 131 15.46 -11.94 22.72
C ASP A 131 15.86 -11.37 21.34
N SER A 132 16.73 -12.09 20.61
CA SER A 132 17.39 -11.62 19.39
C SER A 132 16.48 -11.61 18.15
N LEU A 133 15.16 -11.61 18.36
CA LEU A 133 14.11 -11.59 17.34
C LEU A 133 13.88 -10.19 16.73
N HIS A 134 14.51 -9.15 17.27
CA HIS A 134 14.25 -7.75 16.92
C HIS A 134 15.36 -7.05 16.12
N GLN A 135 16.46 -7.71 15.78
CA GLN A 135 17.41 -7.12 14.84
C GLN A 135 16.87 -7.27 13.43
N ASN A 136 16.38 -6.15 12.89
CA ASN A 136 16.28 -5.96 11.45
C ASN A 136 17.64 -6.34 10.85
N ALA A 137 17.71 -7.56 10.31
CA ALA A 137 18.78 -7.96 9.44
C ALA A 137 18.99 -6.83 8.43
N ILE A 138 20.16 -6.21 8.44
CA ILE A 138 20.55 -5.31 7.35
C ILE A 138 20.57 -6.20 6.13
N ILE A 139 19.50 -6.16 5.34
CA ILE A 139 19.50 -6.82 4.05
C ILE A 139 20.54 -6.07 3.23
N ASP A 140 21.60 -6.78 2.85
CA ASP A 140 22.66 -6.21 2.05
C ASP A 140 22.09 -5.58 0.78
N LYS A 141 22.83 -4.58 0.27
CA LYS A 141 22.47 -3.98 -1.02
C LYS A 141 22.37 -5.09 -2.06
N PRO A 142 21.33 -5.09 -2.91
CA PRO A 142 21.18 -6.14 -3.92
C PRO A 142 22.43 -6.20 -4.79
N PRO A 143 22.97 -7.41 -5.04
CA PRO A 143 23.99 -7.60 -6.05
C PRO A 143 23.55 -7.00 -7.38
N ILE A 144 24.53 -6.50 -8.13
CA ILE A 144 24.30 -5.83 -9.41
C ILE A 144 25.09 -6.60 -10.46
N ASP A 145 24.45 -6.94 -11.57
CA ASP A 145 25.13 -7.60 -12.68
C ASP A 145 25.97 -6.61 -13.52
N ALA A 146 26.66 -7.14 -14.54
CA ALA A 146 27.49 -6.35 -15.45
C ALA A 146 26.73 -5.28 -16.25
N PHE A 147 25.39 -5.35 -16.30
CA PHE A 147 24.53 -4.41 -17.00
C PHE A 147 23.91 -3.36 -16.07
N GLY A 148 24.27 -3.37 -14.79
CA GLY A 148 23.72 -2.44 -13.80
C GLY A 148 22.35 -2.84 -13.26
N ILE A 149 21.93 -4.10 -13.47
CA ILE A 149 20.62 -4.59 -13.01
C ILE A 149 20.75 -5.26 -11.66
N LYS A 150 19.90 -4.84 -10.71
CA LYS A 150 19.85 -5.33 -9.33
C LYS A 150 19.13 -6.67 -9.26
N ALA A 151 19.70 -7.60 -8.49
CA ALA A 151 19.18 -8.95 -8.30
C ALA A 151 17.82 -9.04 -7.60
N TYR A 152 17.48 -8.08 -6.74
CA TYR A 152 16.17 -8.05 -6.09
C TYR A 152 15.75 -6.63 -5.70
N TYR A 153 14.45 -6.45 -5.52
CA TYR A 153 13.86 -5.26 -4.90
C TYR A 153 13.27 -5.61 -3.54
N LEU A 154 13.51 -4.76 -2.53
CA LEU A 154 12.96 -4.95 -1.18
C LEU A 154 11.65 -4.20 -1.02
N LEU A 155 10.59 -4.93 -0.70
CA LEU A 155 9.26 -4.40 -0.46
C LEU A 155 8.55 -5.15 0.66
N ASP A 156 7.48 -4.57 1.19
CA ASP A 156 6.58 -5.26 2.10
C ASP A 156 5.86 -6.40 1.34
N TYR A 157 5.75 -7.59 1.94
CA TYR A 157 5.06 -8.73 1.32
C TYR A 157 3.63 -8.39 0.91
N ALA A 158 2.91 -7.62 1.72
CA ALA A 158 1.56 -7.18 1.42
C ALA A 158 1.51 -6.35 0.13
N SER A 159 2.55 -5.57 -0.18
CA SER A 159 2.64 -4.86 -1.46
C SER A 159 2.85 -5.80 -2.65
N SER A 160 3.61 -6.88 -2.48
CA SER A 160 3.77 -7.90 -3.52
C SER A 160 2.45 -8.64 -3.76
N HIS A 161 1.75 -8.97 -2.68
CA HIS A 161 0.47 -9.65 -2.76
C HIS A 161 -0.58 -8.85 -3.54
N VAL A 162 -0.62 -7.52 -3.38
CA VAL A 162 -1.48 -6.65 -4.21
C VAL A 162 -1.22 -6.84 -5.71
N VAL A 163 0.04 -6.98 -6.12
CA VAL A 163 0.40 -7.19 -7.53
C VAL A 163 -0.04 -8.56 -8.03
N GLU A 164 0.04 -9.60 -7.20
CA GLU A 164 -0.50 -10.93 -7.53
C GLU A 164 -2.01 -10.88 -7.82
N GLN A 165 -2.75 -10.06 -7.06
CA GLN A 165 -4.20 -9.89 -7.28
C GLN A 165 -4.53 -9.21 -8.61
N LEU A 166 -3.58 -8.49 -9.23
CA LEU A 166 -3.75 -7.90 -10.55
C LEU A 166 -3.75 -8.95 -11.67
N GLN A 167 -3.22 -10.16 -11.42
CA GLN A 167 -3.19 -11.27 -12.37
C GLN A 167 -2.67 -10.83 -13.76
N VAL A 168 -1.48 -10.23 -13.77
CA VAL A 168 -0.82 -9.75 -14.99
C VAL A 168 -0.36 -10.94 -15.82
N GLY A 169 -0.74 -10.97 -17.09
CA GLY A 169 -0.24 -11.91 -18.10
C GLY A 169 0.84 -11.28 -18.98
N ALA A 170 1.57 -12.14 -19.70
CA ALA A 170 2.74 -11.76 -20.51
C ALA A 170 2.49 -10.67 -21.57
N PHE A 171 1.26 -10.58 -22.07
CA PHE A 171 0.85 -9.70 -23.18
C PHE A 171 -0.07 -8.54 -22.74
N ASP A 172 -0.21 -8.33 -21.43
CA ASP A 172 -1.09 -7.28 -20.92
C ASP A 172 -0.53 -5.88 -21.16
N THR A 173 -1.42 -4.92 -21.39
CA THR A 173 -1.14 -3.49 -21.29
C THR A 173 -1.52 -3.03 -19.89
N VAL A 174 -0.52 -2.63 -19.10
CA VAL A 174 -0.66 -2.34 -17.67
C VAL A 174 -0.44 -0.87 -17.39
N LEU A 175 -1.34 -0.26 -16.61
CA LEU A 175 -1.18 1.07 -16.03
C LEU A 175 -0.95 0.95 -14.53
N ASP A 176 0.20 1.42 -14.05
CA ASP A 176 0.42 1.76 -12.65
C ASP A 176 0.19 3.27 -12.48
N MET A 177 -0.97 3.63 -11.96
CA MET A 177 -1.48 5.02 -11.98
C MET A 177 -0.75 5.95 -10.99
N CYS A 178 -0.15 5.39 -9.94
CA CYS A 178 0.51 6.08 -8.82
C CYS A 178 1.82 5.36 -8.45
N ALA A 179 2.75 5.32 -9.40
CA ALA A 179 3.80 4.31 -9.43
C ALA A 179 4.97 4.54 -8.46
N ALA A 180 5.28 5.77 -8.04
CA ALA A 180 6.52 6.01 -7.30
C ALA A 180 6.48 5.47 -5.86
N PRO A 181 7.56 4.85 -5.36
CA PRO A 181 8.91 4.84 -5.95
C PRO A 181 9.17 3.71 -6.95
N GLY A 182 8.20 2.87 -7.30
CA GLY A 182 8.32 1.87 -8.38
C GLY A 182 8.36 0.41 -7.93
N GLY A 183 8.25 0.11 -6.63
CA GLY A 183 8.32 -1.28 -6.14
C GLY A 183 7.23 -2.19 -6.75
N LYS A 184 5.98 -1.72 -6.79
CA LYS A 184 4.88 -2.45 -7.44
C LYS A 184 5.02 -2.48 -8.96
N SER A 185 5.53 -1.41 -9.59
CA SER A 185 5.84 -1.40 -11.02
C SER A 185 6.92 -2.43 -11.40
N ILE A 186 7.98 -2.56 -10.60
CA ILE A 186 9.04 -3.57 -10.78
C ILE A 186 8.46 -4.98 -10.62
N ALA A 187 7.57 -5.18 -9.64
CA ALA A 187 6.85 -6.44 -9.45
C ALA A 187 5.95 -6.78 -10.64
N ILE A 188 5.18 -5.82 -11.15
CA ILE A 188 4.35 -5.98 -12.36
C ILE A 188 5.24 -6.40 -13.55
N ALA A 189 6.38 -5.74 -13.74
CA ALA A 189 7.29 -6.02 -14.85
C ALA A 189 7.80 -7.47 -14.86
N GLN A 190 7.89 -8.15 -13.71
CA GLN A 190 8.35 -9.56 -13.64
C GLN A 190 7.43 -10.54 -14.41
N PHE A 191 6.18 -10.14 -14.66
CA PHE A 191 5.17 -10.95 -15.35
C PHE A 191 5.05 -10.65 -16.85
N LEU A 192 5.55 -9.50 -17.30
CA LEU A 192 5.42 -9.05 -18.68
C LEU A 192 6.50 -9.64 -19.58
N SER A 193 6.18 -9.76 -20.87
CA SER A 193 7.10 -10.12 -21.94
C SER A 193 7.43 -8.90 -22.82
N PRO A 194 8.31 -9.04 -23.83
CA PRO A 194 8.57 -7.97 -24.80
C PRO A 194 7.32 -7.50 -25.57
N ASP A 195 6.28 -8.33 -25.64
CA ASP A 195 5.00 -8.02 -26.30
C ASP A 195 3.95 -7.41 -25.35
N GLY A 196 4.26 -7.31 -24.05
CA GLY A 196 3.47 -6.56 -23.07
C GLY A 196 3.91 -5.10 -22.97
N ALA A 197 3.18 -4.28 -22.21
CA ALA A 197 3.58 -2.89 -21.99
C ALA A 197 3.21 -2.37 -20.60
N LEU A 198 4.13 -1.63 -19.97
CA LEU A 198 3.93 -1.01 -18.66
C LEU A 198 3.99 0.52 -18.73
N THR A 199 2.91 1.19 -18.33
CA THR A 199 2.89 2.65 -18.12
C THR A 199 2.92 2.95 -16.64
N CYS A 200 3.96 3.65 -16.18
CA CYS A 200 4.12 4.05 -14.79
C CYS A 200 3.91 5.57 -14.64
N ASN A 201 2.84 5.98 -13.97
CA ASN A 201 2.54 7.40 -13.78
C ASN A 201 2.92 7.88 -12.37
N GLU A 202 3.61 9.01 -12.29
CA GLU A 202 3.84 9.75 -11.04
C GLU A 202 3.84 11.25 -11.34
N SER A 203 2.88 11.99 -10.76
CA SER A 203 2.69 13.41 -11.06
C SER A 203 3.80 14.31 -10.51
N ARG A 204 4.47 13.90 -9.42
CA ARG A 204 5.54 14.71 -8.81
C ARG A 204 6.89 14.41 -9.43
N ALA A 205 7.58 15.44 -9.91
CA ALA A 205 8.85 15.31 -10.63
C ALA A 205 9.97 14.66 -9.81
N ASP A 206 10.08 14.99 -8.51
CA ASP A 206 11.07 14.41 -7.58
C ASP A 206 10.87 12.90 -7.42
N ARG A 207 9.62 12.48 -7.21
CA ARG A 207 9.24 11.07 -7.10
C ARG A 207 9.34 10.34 -8.42
N CYS A 208 8.99 10.98 -9.54
CA CYS A 208 9.09 10.41 -10.89
C CYS A 208 10.55 10.14 -11.26
N THR A 209 11.48 11.02 -10.85
CA THR A 209 12.92 10.81 -11.02
C THR A 209 13.39 9.54 -10.31
N ARG A 210 12.94 9.35 -9.05
CA ARG A 210 13.25 8.14 -8.28
C ARG A 210 12.62 6.88 -8.90
N LEU A 211 11.38 6.96 -9.36
CA LEU A 211 10.68 5.89 -10.09
C LEU A 211 11.48 5.46 -11.34
N ARG A 212 11.86 6.42 -12.19
CA ARG A 212 12.63 6.15 -13.41
C ARG A 212 13.95 5.46 -13.11
N ARG A 213 14.70 5.97 -12.12
CA ARG A 213 15.96 5.35 -11.69
C ARG A 213 15.73 3.91 -11.22
N ASN A 214 14.74 3.68 -10.37
CA ASN A 214 14.42 2.34 -9.87
C ASN A 214 14.03 1.40 -11.03
N LEU A 215 13.24 1.85 -12.01
CA LEU A 215 12.92 1.04 -13.19
C LEU A 215 14.16 0.74 -14.04
N GLN A 216 15.05 1.71 -14.27
CA GLN A 216 16.29 1.50 -15.03
C GLN A 216 17.25 0.49 -14.36
N GLU A 217 17.32 0.53 -13.03
CA GLU A 217 18.19 -0.37 -12.24
C GLU A 217 17.62 -1.78 -12.06
N HIS A 218 16.38 -2.06 -12.50
CA HIS A 218 15.74 -3.36 -12.31
C HIS A 218 15.12 -3.95 -13.58
N VAL A 219 14.64 -3.13 -14.52
CA VAL A 219 13.86 -3.57 -15.68
C VAL A 219 14.52 -3.09 -16.97
N PRO A 220 15.30 -3.94 -17.64
CA PRO A 220 15.86 -3.64 -18.95
C PRO A 220 14.73 -3.37 -19.97
N ILE A 221 14.77 -2.22 -20.65
CA ILE A 221 13.71 -1.80 -21.58
C ILE A 221 13.56 -2.70 -22.82
N ASN A 222 14.62 -3.45 -23.15
CA ASN A 222 14.63 -4.45 -24.23
C ASN A 222 13.95 -5.77 -23.83
N TYR A 223 13.67 -6.00 -22.55
CA TYR A 223 12.94 -7.18 -22.07
C TYR A 223 11.46 -6.87 -21.84
N VAL A 224 11.15 -5.69 -21.31
CA VAL A 224 9.78 -5.23 -21.06
C VAL A 224 9.68 -3.78 -21.52
N PRO A 225 8.82 -3.47 -22.52
CA PRO A 225 8.50 -2.10 -22.86
C PRO A 225 7.84 -1.39 -21.67
N TRP A 226 8.53 -0.40 -21.12
CA TRP A 226 7.97 0.45 -20.07
C TRP A 226 8.18 1.92 -20.38
N ARG A 227 7.27 2.77 -19.90
CA ARG A 227 7.39 4.23 -19.97
C ARG A 227 6.97 4.88 -18.65
N THR A 228 7.51 6.06 -18.40
CA THR A 228 7.11 6.91 -17.27
C THR A 228 6.34 8.11 -17.75
N THR A 229 5.27 8.48 -17.06
CA THR A 229 4.50 9.70 -17.31
C THR A 229 4.40 10.57 -16.05
N GLN A 230 4.21 11.86 -16.23
CA GLN A 230 3.99 12.84 -15.15
C GLN A 230 2.63 13.54 -15.34
N ARG A 231 1.58 12.76 -15.58
CA ARG A 231 0.21 13.27 -15.76
C ARG A 231 -0.48 13.38 -14.40
N ASP A 232 -1.37 14.36 -14.27
CA ASP A 232 -2.33 14.36 -13.17
C ASP A 232 -3.35 13.24 -13.39
N ALA A 233 -3.26 12.21 -12.55
CA ALA A 233 -4.10 11.03 -12.65
C ALA A 233 -5.60 11.32 -12.42
N GLN A 234 -5.96 12.45 -11.79
CA GLN A 234 -7.36 12.87 -11.61
C GLN A 234 -8.05 13.19 -12.95
N THR A 235 -7.25 13.59 -13.94
CA THR A 235 -7.69 13.94 -15.30
C THR A 235 -7.29 12.89 -16.33
N TRP A 236 -6.85 11.72 -15.88
CA TRP A 236 -6.45 10.63 -16.79
C TRP A 236 -7.64 10.21 -17.65
N HIS A 237 -7.46 10.21 -18.97
CA HIS A 237 -8.51 9.87 -19.93
C HIS A 237 -7.91 9.18 -21.15
N ASP A 238 -7.73 7.87 -21.01
CA ASP A 238 -7.34 6.95 -22.08
C ASP A 238 -8.33 5.78 -22.06
N PRO A 239 -9.60 5.98 -22.46
CA PRO A 239 -10.67 5.00 -22.26
C PRO A 239 -10.32 3.68 -22.93
N GLU A 240 -10.50 2.59 -22.18
CA GLU A 240 -10.30 1.21 -22.66
C GLU A 240 -8.89 0.89 -23.20
N ALA A 241 -7.88 1.67 -22.82
CA ALA A 241 -6.51 1.51 -23.29
C ALA A 241 -5.72 0.39 -22.57
N PHE A 242 -6.15 -0.01 -21.37
CA PHE A 242 -5.38 -0.93 -20.53
C PHE A 242 -6.16 -2.18 -20.15
N SER A 243 -5.51 -3.34 -20.26
CA SER A 243 -6.06 -4.63 -19.81
C SER A 243 -5.91 -4.85 -18.31
N ARG A 244 -4.96 -4.16 -17.66
CA ARG A 244 -4.74 -4.14 -16.21
C ARG A 244 -4.49 -2.72 -15.71
N VAL A 245 -5.12 -2.35 -14.59
CA VAL A 245 -4.90 -1.05 -13.96
C VAL A 245 -4.66 -1.21 -12.45
N LEU A 246 -3.54 -0.72 -11.95
CA LEU A 246 -3.24 -0.61 -10.53
C LEU A 246 -3.43 0.84 -10.08
N VAL A 247 -4.21 1.01 -9.01
CA VAL A 247 -4.36 2.28 -8.28
C VAL A 247 -3.84 2.06 -6.87
N ASP A 248 -2.52 2.18 -6.70
CA ASP A 248 -1.88 2.22 -5.38
C ASP A 248 -1.91 3.66 -4.86
N ALA A 249 -3.03 4.01 -4.23
CA ALA A 249 -3.41 5.40 -4.09
C ALA A 249 -2.62 6.13 -2.99
N PRO A 250 -2.31 7.43 -3.18
CA PRO A 250 -1.79 8.25 -2.09
C PRO A 250 -2.80 8.26 -0.93
N CYS A 251 -2.34 7.92 0.27
CA CYS A 251 -3.15 7.76 1.46
C CYS A 251 -2.43 8.28 2.70
N SER A 252 -3.13 8.30 3.83
CA SER A 252 -2.64 8.74 5.14
C SER A 252 -1.35 8.04 5.59
N SER A 253 -1.12 6.79 5.16
CA SER A 253 0.10 6.01 5.43
C SER A 253 0.43 5.92 6.93
N GLU A 254 -0.53 5.53 7.79
CA GLU A 254 -0.40 5.64 9.25
C GLU A 254 0.89 5.04 9.81
N ARG A 255 1.29 3.86 9.32
CA ARG A 255 2.53 3.20 9.75
C ARG A 255 3.76 4.08 9.51
N HIS A 256 3.82 4.76 8.37
CA HIS A 256 4.92 5.67 8.04
C HIS A 256 4.97 6.86 9.00
N LEU A 257 3.81 7.46 9.30
CA LEU A 257 3.71 8.59 10.23
C LEU A 257 4.16 8.20 11.65
N LEU A 258 3.69 7.05 12.15
CA LEU A 258 4.09 6.54 13.47
C LEU A 258 5.58 6.21 13.54
N GLN A 259 6.17 5.67 12.48
CA GLN A 259 7.61 5.41 12.44
C GLN A 259 8.43 6.70 12.42
N GLN A 260 7.98 7.72 11.68
CA GLN A 260 8.63 9.04 11.66
C GLN A 260 8.57 9.74 13.02
N SER A 261 7.48 9.54 13.78
CA SER A 261 7.33 10.10 15.13
C SER A 261 8.02 9.26 16.23
N GLY A 262 8.65 8.14 15.87
CA GLY A 262 9.20 7.19 16.85
C GLY A 262 8.15 6.57 17.77
N GLY A 263 6.92 6.45 17.30
CA GLY A 263 5.77 5.96 18.07
C GLY A 263 5.11 6.99 18.99
N SER A 264 5.62 8.23 18.98
CA SER A 264 5.05 9.34 19.75
C SER A 264 3.66 9.73 19.21
N PRO A 265 2.78 10.30 20.06
CA PRO A 265 1.49 10.81 19.61
C PRO A 265 1.62 11.79 18.44
N LEU A 266 0.84 11.57 17.39
CA LEU A 266 0.84 12.43 16.20
C LEU A 266 0.08 13.73 16.47
N SER A 267 0.64 14.85 16.02
CA SER A 267 -0.04 16.15 16.03
C SER A 267 -1.11 16.23 14.94
N LEU A 268 -2.06 17.16 15.10
CA LEU A 268 -3.10 17.43 14.09
C LEU A 268 -2.55 17.92 12.74
N ARG A 269 -1.25 18.30 12.69
CA ARG A 269 -0.58 18.68 11.44
C ARG A 269 -0.04 17.47 10.70
N GLU A 270 0.39 16.45 11.43
CA GLU A 270 0.90 15.19 10.85
C GLU A 270 -0.24 14.30 10.40
N TRP A 271 -1.31 14.22 11.21
CA TRP A 271 -2.50 13.46 10.88
C TRP A 271 -3.76 14.17 11.36
N SER A 272 -4.79 14.16 10.52
CA SER A 272 -6.15 14.54 10.93
C SER A 272 -7.19 13.76 10.13
N GLU A 273 -8.36 13.57 10.72
CA GLU A 273 -9.52 12.99 10.03
C GLU A 273 -9.91 13.81 8.78
N GLU A 274 -9.81 15.14 8.84
CA GLU A 274 -10.07 16.01 7.69
C GLU A 274 -9.13 15.73 6.52
N THR A 275 -7.82 15.58 6.79
CA THR A 275 -6.84 15.20 5.77
C THR A 275 -7.17 13.83 5.17
N THR A 276 -7.61 12.88 6.01
CA THR A 276 -8.03 11.54 5.59
C THR A 276 -9.25 11.59 4.67
N ILE A 277 -10.23 12.45 4.96
CA ILE A 277 -11.41 12.69 4.10
C ILE A 277 -11.01 13.28 2.75
N GLN A 278 -10.07 14.23 2.73
CA GLN A 278 -9.58 14.85 1.50
C GLN A 278 -8.82 13.84 0.63
N LEU A 279 -7.99 12.98 1.24
CA LEU A 279 -7.31 11.89 0.55
C LEU A 279 -8.30 10.88 0.00
N ALA A 280 -9.33 10.50 0.74
CA ALA A 280 -10.40 9.64 0.24
C ALA A 280 -11.10 10.25 -0.99
N ALA A 281 -11.32 11.57 -1.03
CA ALA A 281 -11.90 12.25 -2.20
C ALA A 281 -11.02 12.17 -3.45
N LEU A 282 -9.70 12.35 -3.27
CA LEU A 282 -8.72 12.14 -4.33
C LEU A 282 -8.75 10.68 -4.81
N GLN A 283 -8.67 9.73 -3.89
CA GLN A 283 -8.67 8.28 -4.17
C GLN A 283 -9.89 7.83 -4.97
N ARG A 284 -11.08 8.36 -4.64
CA ARG A 284 -12.32 8.10 -5.42
C ARG A 284 -12.20 8.55 -6.87
N THR A 285 -11.66 9.74 -7.08
CA THR A 285 -11.45 10.28 -8.43
C THR A 285 -10.48 9.40 -9.21
N LEU A 286 -9.38 8.97 -8.58
CA LEU A 286 -8.40 8.07 -9.19
C LEU A 286 -9.02 6.72 -9.57
N LEU A 287 -9.80 6.11 -8.66
CA LEU A 287 -10.47 4.84 -8.92
C LEU A 287 -11.50 4.93 -10.06
N GLN A 288 -12.24 6.04 -10.14
CA GLN A 288 -13.16 6.29 -11.26
C GLN A 288 -12.42 6.38 -12.61
N ARG A 289 -11.30 7.12 -12.66
CA ARG A 289 -10.48 7.18 -13.88
C ARG A 289 -9.89 5.84 -14.26
N ALA A 290 -9.49 5.04 -13.28
CA ALA A 290 -9.00 3.68 -13.51
C ALA A 290 -10.08 2.77 -14.10
N ILE A 291 -11.32 2.87 -13.61
CA ILE A 291 -12.47 2.13 -14.16
C ILE A 291 -12.72 2.53 -15.61
N GLU A 292 -12.75 3.82 -15.93
CA GLU A 292 -12.98 4.31 -17.31
C GLU A 292 -11.87 3.88 -18.28
N THR A 293 -10.62 3.96 -17.81
CA THR A 293 -9.40 3.67 -18.56
C THR A 293 -9.20 2.17 -18.81
N CYS A 294 -9.73 1.32 -17.94
CA CYS A 294 -9.67 -0.12 -18.10
C CYS A 294 -10.62 -0.57 -19.24
N ARG A 295 -10.16 -1.50 -20.07
CA ARG A 295 -11.01 -2.11 -21.10
C ARG A 295 -12.07 -3.02 -20.48
N VAL A 296 -13.14 -3.30 -21.22
CA VAL A 296 -14.09 -4.35 -20.85
C VAL A 296 -13.40 -5.71 -20.78
N GLY A 297 -13.70 -6.49 -19.74
CA GLY A 297 -12.99 -7.73 -19.37
C GLY A 297 -11.61 -7.48 -18.73
N GLY A 298 -11.21 -6.23 -18.54
CA GLY A 298 -9.98 -5.86 -17.85
C GLY A 298 -10.15 -5.89 -16.33
N ARG A 299 -9.01 -5.97 -15.63
CA ARG A 299 -8.95 -6.04 -14.18
C ARG A 299 -8.32 -4.79 -13.59
N ILE A 300 -8.92 -4.30 -12.51
CA ILE A 300 -8.45 -3.14 -11.75
C ILE A 300 -8.17 -3.60 -10.32
N VAL A 301 -7.03 -3.19 -9.76
CA VAL A 301 -6.75 -3.35 -8.33
C VAL A 301 -6.58 -1.97 -7.71
N TYR A 302 -7.42 -1.67 -6.73
CA TYR A 302 -7.28 -0.51 -5.85
C TYR A 302 -6.57 -0.95 -4.58
N SER A 303 -5.55 -0.21 -4.13
CA SER A 303 -4.87 -0.47 -2.87
C SER A 303 -4.47 0.80 -2.13
N THR A 304 -4.35 0.69 -0.81
CA THR A 304 -3.78 1.71 0.07
C THR A 304 -2.91 1.02 1.13
N CYS A 305 -1.95 1.73 1.71
CA CYS A 305 -1.31 1.32 2.96
C CYS A 305 -1.96 1.99 4.19
N SER A 306 -3.27 2.26 4.11
CA SER A 306 -4.04 2.92 5.16
C SER A 306 -4.90 1.93 5.94
N ILE A 307 -5.07 2.20 7.24
CA ILE A 307 -6.01 1.49 8.11
C ILE A 307 -7.38 2.20 8.20
N SER A 308 -7.57 3.30 7.49
CA SER A 308 -8.81 4.08 7.55
C SER A 308 -9.91 3.45 6.68
N PRO A 309 -11.10 3.13 7.23
CA PRO A 309 -12.23 2.69 6.43
C PRO A 309 -12.69 3.74 5.41
N LEU A 310 -12.43 5.03 5.67
CA LEU A 310 -12.76 6.13 4.75
C LEU A 310 -11.98 6.05 3.44
N GLU A 311 -10.72 5.63 3.51
CA GLU A 311 -9.80 5.49 2.37
C GLU A 311 -9.90 4.10 1.71
N ASN A 312 -10.57 3.16 2.37
CA ASN A 312 -10.67 1.76 1.92
C ASN A 312 -12.06 1.49 1.33
N ASP A 313 -12.93 0.81 2.07
CA ASP A 313 -14.29 0.50 1.62
C ASP A 313 -15.12 1.75 1.30
N GLY A 314 -14.88 2.87 2.00
CA GLY A 314 -15.55 4.14 1.73
C GLY A 314 -15.28 4.65 0.32
N VAL A 315 -14.03 4.56 -0.14
CA VAL A 315 -13.64 4.91 -1.51
C VAL A 315 -14.28 3.98 -2.53
N VAL A 316 -14.16 2.67 -2.30
CA VAL A 316 -14.65 1.66 -3.26
C VAL A 316 -16.17 1.76 -3.41
N GLY A 317 -16.91 1.82 -2.30
CA GLY A 317 -18.37 1.92 -2.31
C GLY A 317 -18.85 3.17 -3.06
N GLU A 318 -18.22 4.33 -2.82
CA GLU A 318 -18.61 5.57 -3.50
C GLU A 318 -18.19 5.60 -4.98
N ALA A 319 -17.04 5.00 -5.33
CA ALA A 319 -16.63 4.87 -6.73
C ALA A 319 -17.58 3.95 -7.52
N LEU A 320 -18.00 2.82 -6.93
CA LEU A 320 -18.99 1.92 -7.52
C LEU A 320 -20.38 2.56 -7.63
N HIS A 321 -20.76 3.41 -6.68
CA HIS A 321 -22.03 4.12 -6.74
C HIS A 321 -22.08 5.17 -7.87
N ARG A 322 -20.95 5.84 -8.13
CA ARG A 322 -20.86 6.95 -9.11
C ARG A 322 -20.46 6.52 -10.52
N THR A 323 -19.87 5.33 -10.68
CA THR A 323 -19.40 4.87 -12.00
C THR A 323 -20.56 4.65 -12.96
N ARG A 324 -20.32 4.91 -14.25
CA ARG A 324 -21.27 4.65 -15.34
C ARG A 324 -20.96 3.37 -16.10
N CYS A 325 -19.86 2.70 -15.77
CA CYS A 325 -19.51 1.39 -16.31
C CYS A 325 -20.13 0.29 -15.46
N GLU A 326 -20.37 -0.88 -16.04
CA GLU A 326 -20.69 -2.06 -15.22
C GLU A 326 -19.40 -2.65 -14.67
N VAL A 327 -19.34 -2.77 -13.34
CA VAL A 327 -18.15 -3.22 -12.62
C VAL A 327 -18.57 -4.26 -11.59
N LYS A 328 -17.82 -5.35 -11.54
CA LYS A 328 -18.00 -6.42 -10.56
C LYS A 328 -16.84 -6.43 -9.57
N VAL A 329 -17.15 -6.51 -8.29
CA VAL A 329 -16.16 -6.79 -7.24
C VAL A 329 -15.81 -8.27 -7.27
N ILE A 330 -14.53 -8.57 -7.46
CA ILE A 330 -14.01 -9.93 -7.42
C ILE A 330 -13.58 -10.22 -5.99
N LYS A 331 -14.36 -11.04 -5.28
CA LYS A 331 -13.93 -11.59 -3.99
C LYS A 331 -12.73 -12.49 -4.27
N ALA A 332 -11.58 -12.16 -3.69
CA ALA A 332 -10.38 -12.97 -3.81
C ALA A 332 -10.71 -14.43 -3.43
N SER A 333 -10.62 -15.34 -4.41
CA SER A 333 -10.86 -16.77 -4.20
C SER A 333 -9.63 -17.43 -3.56
N SER A 334 -9.86 -18.53 -2.84
CA SER A 334 -8.89 -19.32 -2.07
C SER A 334 -7.86 -20.08 -2.91
N SER A 335 -7.62 -19.68 -4.16
CA SER A 335 -6.84 -20.45 -5.13
C SER A 335 -5.55 -19.77 -5.55
N VAL A 336 -4.71 -19.44 -4.57
CA VAL A 336 -3.27 -19.50 -4.77
C VAL A 336 -2.71 -20.22 -3.56
N ALA A 337 -2.37 -21.50 -3.73
CA ALA A 337 -1.60 -22.21 -2.73
C ALA A 337 -0.25 -21.50 -2.61
N ALA A 338 -0.03 -20.80 -1.50
CA ALA A 338 1.33 -20.44 -1.10
C ALA A 338 2.15 -21.75 -1.00
N PRO A 339 3.44 -21.75 -1.43
CA PRO A 339 4.27 -22.93 -1.31
C PRO A 339 4.27 -23.42 0.16
N PRO A 340 4.23 -24.75 0.39
CA PRO A 340 4.07 -25.32 1.72
C PRO A 340 5.19 -24.85 2.64
N VAL A 341 4.82 -24.12 3.69
CA VAL A 341 5.74 -23.72 4.75
C VAL A 341 5.94 -24.93 5.66
N ALA A 342 6.91 -25.78 5.33
CA ALA A 342 7.37 -26.82 6.23
C ALA A 342 8.32 -26.20 7.27
N LEU A 343 7.94 -26.25 8.54
CA LEU A 343 8.84 -25.93 9.66
C LEU A 343 9.84 -27.08 9.88
N PRO A 344 11.11 -26.79 10.24
CA PRO A 344 12.08 -27.80 10.61
C PRO A 344 11.68 -28.48 11.92
N LYS A 345 11.68 -29.82 11.92
CA LYS A 345 11.69 -30.63 13.14
C LYS A 345 13.08 -30.46 13.79
N THR A 346 13.12 -30.00 15.03
CA THR A 346 14.35 -30.05 15.84
C THR A 346 14.73 -31.52 16.11
N PRO A 347 16.01 -31.90 16.02
CA PRO A 347 16.46 -33.23 16.40
C PRO A 347 16.71 -33.24 17.92
N GLY A 348 15.87 -33.97 18.67
CA GLY A 348 16.03 -34.16 20.11
C GLY A 348 15.45 -35.51 20.53
N LYS A 349 16.25 -36.27 21.27
CA LYS A 349 16.07 -37.68 21.66
C LYS A 349 14.71 -38.00 22.30
N VAL A 350 14.23 -39.19 21.96
CA VAL A 350 13.16 -39.96 22.59
C VAL A 350 13.43 -40.14 24.08
N VAL A 351 12.53 -39.64 24.94
CA VAL A 351 12.23 -40.20 26.27
C VAL A 351 10.74 -39.95 26.57
N ASP A 352 10.00 -41.03 26.79
CA ASP A 352 8.56 -41.05 27.10
C ASP A 352 8.26 -40.63 28.55
N THR A 353 7.35 -39.66 28.77
CA THR A 353 6.22 -39.71 29.74
C THR A 353 5.42 -38.38 29.78
N PRO A 354 4.15 -38.37 30.22
CA PRO A 354 3.16 -37.37 29.84
C PRO A 354 2.85 -36.35 30.96
N ALA A 355 2.76 -35.05 30.62
CA ALA A 355 1.84 -34.09 31.27
C ALA A 355 1.90 -32.68 30.65
N SER A 356 0.70 -32.16 30.37
CA SER A 356 0.24 -30.75 30.36
C SER A 356 1.03 -29.66 29.62
N GLY A 357 0.32 -28.97 28.72
CA GLY A 357 0.37 -27.51 28.64
C GLY A 357 1.34 -26.92 27.63
N ALA A 358 0.85 -26.75 26.40
CA ALA A 358 1.04 -25.60 25.51
C ALA A 358 0.61 -26.05 24.11
N GLU A 359 -0.53 -25.57 23.62
CA GLU A 359 -0.86 -25.71 22.21
C GLU A 359 0.20 -24.97 21.39
N ALA A 360 1.14 -25.72 20.82
CA ALA A 360 2.01 -25.24 19.78
C ALA A 360 1.11 -24.78 18.63
N SER A 361 1.06 -23.46 18.42
CA SER A 361 0.32 -22.79 17.34
C SER A 361 0.66 -23.43 16.00
N VAL A 362 -0.20 -24.36 15.57
CA VAL A 362 -0.18 -24.99 14.26
C VAL A 362 -0.35 -23.90 13.21
N TRP A 363 0.63 -23.76 12.31
CA TRP A 363 0.50 -22.92 11.12
C TRP A 363 -0.64 -23.46 10.26
N HIS A 364 -1.73 -22.71 10.20
CA HIS A 364 -2.79 -22.96 9.23
C HIS A 364 -2.31 -22.35 7.91
N GLY A 365 -2.27 -23.13 6.83
CA GLY A 365 -2.05 -22.63 5.46
C GLY A 365 -3.06 -21.53 5.07
N PRO A 366 -2.98 -20.96 3.85
CA PRO A 366 -3.63 -19.70 3.48
C PRO A 366 -5.16 -19.80 3.44
N ALA A 367 -5.80 -19.77 4.60
CA ALA A 367 -7.16 -19.32 4.76
C ALA A 367 -7.13 -17.79 4.66
N MET A 368 -7.03 -17.29 3.42
CA MET A 368 -7.19 -15.90 2.98
C MET A 368 -6.40 -14.86 3.80
N LEU A 369 -5.18 -14.52 3.36
CA LEU A 369 -4.35 -13.48 3.98
C LEU A 369 -5.11 -12.15 4.16
N GLY A 370 -4.97 -11.53 5.33
CA GLY A 370 -5.69 -10.33 5.72
C GLY A 370 -7.14 -10.58 6.14
N GLU A 371 -7.84 -9.56 6.61
CA GLU A 371 -9.23 -9.61 7.05
C GLU A 371 -10.16 -9.22 5.91
N ALA A 372 -11.31 -9.89 5.77
CA ALA A 372 -12.29 -9.51 4.75
C ALA A 372 -13.01 -8.21 5.17
N THR A 373 -13.22 -7.31 4.21
CA THR A 373 -13.99 -6.08 4.38
C THR A 373 -15.25 -6.12 3.51
N ALA A 374 -15.99 -5.02 3.40
CA ALA A 374 -17.20 -4.96 2.56
C ALA A 374 -16.88 -5.21 1.09
N TYR A 375 -15.77 -4.64 0.58
CA TYR A 375 -15.40 -4.73 -0.83
C TYR A 375 -14.05 -5.41 -1.09
N GLY A 376 -13.21 -5.58 -0.07
CA GLY A 376 -11.82 -5.99 -0.25
C GLY A 376 -11.27 -6.80 0.89
N ARG A 377 -9.95 -6.69 1.09
CA ARG A 377 -9.23 -7.29 2.21
C ARG A 377 -8.26 -6.28 2.81
N LEU A 378 -8.08 -6.34 4.13
CA LEU A 378 -7.18 -5.49 4.89
C LEU A 378 -6.15 -6.35 5.62
N LEU A 379 -4.90 -6.27 5.20
CA LEU A 379 -3.78 -6.93 5.86
C LEU A 379 -3.27 -5.97 6.95
N LEU A 380 -3.26 -6.41 8.20
CA LEU A 380 -2.80 -5.62 9.33
C LEU A 380 -1.56 -6.26 9.98
N PRO A 381 -0.57 -5.46 10.41
CA PRO A 381 0.71 -5.98 10.89
C PRO A 381 0.60 -6.85 12.15
N ASP A 382 -0.40 -6.65 12.99
CA ASP A 382 -0.63 -7.45 14.19
C ASP A 382 -1.13 -8.87 13.88
N THR A 383 -1.86 -9.06 12.79
CA THR A 383 -2.39 -10.38 12.36
C THR A 383 -1.63 -10.99 11.20
N CYS A 384 -0.86 -10.19 10.45
CA CYS A 384 -0.14 -10.59 9.25
C CYS A 384 1.38 -10.57 9.47
N HIS A 385 1.85 -11.04 10.63
CA HIS A 385 3.28 -11.22 10.92
C HIS A 385 4.15 -9.97 10.68
N GLY A 386 3.62 -8.78 10.94
CA GLY A 386 4.32 -7.50 10.75
C GLY A 386 4.32 -6.95 9.32
N TRP A 387 3.61 -7.58 8.37
CA TRP A 387 3.39 -7.05 7.01
C TRP A 387 2.18 -6.10 6.97
N GLY A 388 2.21 -5.15 6.06
CA GLY A 388 1.18 -4.13 5.92
C GLY A 388 1.38 -2.95 6.89
N PRO A 389 0.34 -2.12 7.12
CA PRO A 389 -1.03 -2.28 6.66
C PRO A 389 -1.14 -2.23 5.13
N MET A 390 -2.07 -2.98 4.56
CA MET A 390 -2.38 -2.95 3.14
C MET A 390 -3.83 -3.33 2.90
N PHE A 391 -4.61 -2.39 2.40
CA PHE A 391 -5.93 -2.67 1.85
C PHE A 391 -5.81 -2.96 0.35
N PHE A 392 -6.62 -3.89 -0.15
CA PHE A 392 -6.88 -3.98 -1.58
C PHE A 392 -8.30 -4.42 -1.92
N CYS A 393 -8.79 -3.96 -3.06
CA CYS A 393 -10.03 -4.39 -3.70
C CYS A 393 -9.76 -4.71 -5.17
N VAL A 394 -10.32 -5.82 -5.65
CA VAL A 394 -10.20 -6.27 -7.04
C VAL A 394 -11.53 -6.05 -7.75
N LEU A 395 -11.47 -5.37 -8.89
CA LEU A 395 -12.62 -5.07 -9.73
C LEU A 395 -12.40 -5.61 -11.15
N GLU A 396 -13.49 -6.03 -11.79
CA GLU A 396 -13.53 -6.37 -13.21
C GLU A 396 -14.55 -5.47 -13.90
N LYS A 397 -14.16 -4.80 -14.98
CA LYS A 397 -15.10 -4.01 -15.80
C LYS A 397 -15.81 -4.95 -16.76
N THR A 398 -17.12 -5.15 -16.58
CA THR A 398 -17.91 -6.12 -17.37
C THR A 398 -18.61 -5.50 -18.56
N ALA A 399 -18.86 -4.19 -18.54
CA ALA A 399 -19.38 -3.46 -19.69
C ALA A 399 -18.90 -2.00 -19.70
N ALA A 400 -18.85 -1.42 -20.90
CA ALA A 400 -18.58 -0.01 -21.10
C ALA A 400 -19.75 0.85 -20.57
N HIS A 401 -19.61 2.17 -20.70
CA HIS A 401 -20.61 3.14 -20.27
C HIS A 401 -22.00 2.81 -20.83
N LYS A 402 -23.01 2.78 -19.96
CA LYS A 402 -24.41 2.68 -20.41
C LYS A 402 -24.76 3.96 -21.16
N SER A 403 -24.70 3.93 -22.50
CA SER A 403 -25.35 4.98 -23.29
C SER A 403 -26.80 5.05 -22.83
N LEU A 404 -27.28 6.23 -22.44
CA LEU A 404 -28.73 6.43 -22.34
C LEU A 404 -29.29 6.01 -23.69
N ALA A 405 -30.01 4.90 -23.72
CA ALA A 405 -30.83 4.55 -24.86
C ALA A 405 -31.69 5.78 -25.15
N SER A 406 -31.58 6.29 -26.37
CA SER A 406 -32.50 7.28 -26.90
C SER A 406 -33.91 6.77 -26.64
N SER A 407 -34.62 7.41 -25.73
CA SER A 407 -36.07 7.35 -25.71
C SER A 407 -36.54 8.06 -26.98
N SER A 408 -36.51 7.35 -28.12
CA SER A 408 -37.31 7.72 -29.27
C SER A 408 -38.76 7.40 -28.90
N SER A 409 -39.42 8.36 -28.28
CA SER A 409 -40.87 8.45 -28.37
C SER A 409 -41.20 8.60 -29.85
N SER A 410 -41.82 7.56 -30.42
CA SER A 410 -42.59 7.68 -31.65
C SER A 410 -43.73 8.66 -31.37
N GLU A 411 -43.53 9.92 -31.71
CA GLU A 411 -44.64 10.83 -31.95
C GLU A 411 -45.20 10.45 -33.32
N GLU A 412 -46.44 9.99 -33.30
CA GLU A 412 -47.28 9.80 -34.49
C GLU A 412 -47.47 11.17 -35.14
N GLU A 413 -46.96 11.33 -36.36
CA GLU A 413 -47.30 12.45 -37.22
C GLU A 413 -48.70 12.20 -37.78
N ASP A 414 -49.69 12.93 -37.27
CA ASP A 414 -51.01 13.07 -37.89
C ASP A 414 -50.85 13.84 -39.21
N GLU A 415 -51.12 13.15 -40.33
CA GLU A 415 -51.26 13.72 -41.67
C GLU A 415 -52.50 14.64 -41.71
N ASP A 416 -52.29 15.95 -41.92
CA ASP A 416 -53.34 16.90 -42.27
C ASP A 416 -53.00 17.55 -43.63
N GLU A 417 -53.36 16.85 -44.72
CA GLU A 417 -53.30 17.39 -46.08
C GLU A 417 -54.65 18.01 -46.49
N GLY A 418 -54.68 19.34 -46.49
CA GLY A 418 -54.97 20.14 -47.69
C GLY A 418 -56.39 20.17 -48.24
N TYR A 419 -57.18 21.17 -47.81
CA TYR A 419 -58.27 21.75 -48.60
C TYR A 419 -57.94 23.22 -48.92
N VAL A 420 -57.63 23.53 -50.19
CA VAL A 420 -57.72 24.90 -50.74
C VAL A 420 -58.18 24.81 -52.20
N ASP A 421 -59.40 25.31 -52.44
CA ASP A 421 -59.95 25.71 -53.74
C ASP A 421 -59.29 27.02 -54.22
N ASP A 422 -59.27 27.17 -55.55
CA ASP A 422 -58.90 28.32 -56.43
C ASP A 422 -57.50 28.33 -57.09
#